data_AF-A0A2N5UZW0-F1
#
_entry.id   AF-A0A2N5UZW0-F1
#
_cell.length_a   1.000
_cell.length_b   1.000
_cell.length_c   1.000
_cell.angle_alpha   90.00
_cell.angle_beta   90.00
_cell.angle_gamma   90.00
#
_symmetry.space_group_name_H-M   'P 1'
#
loop_
_entity.id
_entity.type
_entity.pdbx_description
1 polymer ?
#
loop_
_entity_poly.entity_id
_entity_poly.type
_entity_poly.pdbx_seq_one_letter_code
_entity_poly.pdbx_strand_id
1 'polypeptide(L)'
;MGDEIRLLNFISNIPPDANPYQETINYLEAVAAPPTLPHWARLTLKFFIACYSLMWLQSFYLLYVRFKTRTFRLITVTRLGLWRVDVPNMSGLAYFLYPPLVIADLTLQHKIDEGERDLTDKVPLLACKFLVVLTASW
;
A
#
# COMPACT_ATOMS: atom_id res chain seq x y z
N MET A 1 2.18 1.02 -33.05
CA MET A 1 1.36 1.58 -34.15
C MET A 1 0.67 2.90 -33.81
N GLY A 2 -0.24 3.00 -32.84
CA GLY A 2 -0.93 4.28 -32.55
C GLY A 2 -0.01 5.40 -32.06
N ASP A 3 0.94 5.09 -31.18
CA ASP A 3 1.82 6.08 -30.57
C ASP A 3 2.95 6.54 -31.51
N GLU A 4 3.43 5.65 -32.39
CA GLU A 4 4.42 5.99 -33.42
C GLU A 4 3.84 6.99 -34.44
N ILE A 5 2.57 6.82 -34.82
CA ILE A 5 1.88 7.76 -35.73
C ILE A 5 1.68 9.12 -35.06
N ARG A 6 1.40 9.16 -33.75
CA ARG A 6 1.29 10.41 -32.98
C ARG A 6 2.63 11.13 -32.87
N LEU A 7 3.71 10.38 -32.66
CA LEU A 7 5.06 10.93 -32.57
C LEU A 7 5.53 11.48 -33.92
N LEU A 8 5.27 10.78 -35.03
CA LEU A 8 5.57 11.27 -36.38
C LEU A 8 4.76 12.54 -36.72
N ASN A 9 3.49 12.60 -36.35
CA ASN A 9 2.65 13.78 -36.52
C ASN A 9 3.09 14.97 -35.65
N PHE A 10 3.67 14.71 -34.48
CA PHE A 10 4.25 15.76 -33.64
C PHE A 10 5.51 16.33 -34.30
N ILE A 11 6.44 15.46 -34.70
CA ILE A 11 7.70 15.85 -35.37
C ILE A 11 7.43 16.65 -36.65
N SER A 12 6.41 16.26 -37.44
CA SER A 12 6.06 16.95 -38.69
C SER A 12 5.46 18.34 -38.49
N ASN A 13 4.95 18.66 -37.28
CA ASN A 13 4.28 19.92 -36.96
C ASN A 13 5.11 20.84 -36.05
N ILE A 14 6.40 20.55 -35.86
CA ILE A 14 7.28 21.42 -35.08
C ILE A 14 7.49 22.74 -35.83
N PRO A 15 7.28 23.90 -35.18
CA PRO A 15 7.51 25.19 -35.81
C PRO A 15 9.00 25.36 -36.18
N PRO A 16 9.30 25.90 -37.37
CA PRO A 16 10.68 25.96 -37.90
C PRO A 16 11.62 26.89 -37.10
N ASP A 17 11.08 27.68 -36.18
CA ASP A 17 11.80 28.62 -35.31
C ASP A 17 12.20 27.99 -33.95
N ALA A 18 11.69 26.79 -33.63
CA ALA A 18 11.99 26.08 -32.39
C ALA A 18 13.01 24.95 -32.61
N ASN A 19 13.79 24.64 -31.58
CA ASN A 19 14.74 23.52 -31.64
C ASN A 19 13.98 22.18 -31.60
N PRO A 20 13.98 21.38 -32.68
CA PRO A 20 13.18 20.17 -32.77
C PRO A 20 13.60 19.09 -31.77
N TYR A 21 14.89 19.06 -31.40
CA TYR A 21 15.39 18.10 -30.42
C TYR A 21 14.85 18.41 -29.02
N GLN A 22 14.76 19.69 -28.65
CA GLN A 22 14.30 20.10 -27.33
C GLN A 22 12.79 19.88 -27.18
N GLU A 23 12.00 20.19 -28.21
CA GLU A 23 10.56 19.93 -28.22
C GLU A 23 10.23 18.44 -28.21
N THR A 24 11.03 17.62 -28.92
CA THR A 24 10.86 16.16 -28.91
C THR A 24 11.20 15.56 -27.56
N ILE A 25 12.24 16.07 -26.86
CA ILE A 25 12.57 15.65 -25.50
C ILE A 25 11.43 16.00 -24.53
N ASN A 26 10.92 17.22 -24.58
CA ASN A 26 9.80 17.65 -23.73
C ASN A 26 8.54 16.81 -23.98
N TYR A 27 8.25 16.49 -25.24
CA TYR A 27 7.14 15.63 -25.62
C TYR A 27 7.33 14.19 -25.12
N LEU A 28 8.52 13.63 -25.29
CA LEU A 28 8.86 12.30 -24.81
C LEU A 28 8.79 12.23 -23.28
N GLU A 29 9.24 13.26 -22.57
CA GLU A 29 9.16 13.36 -21.12
C GLU A 29 7.70 13.43 -20.64
N ALA A 30 6.86 14.19 -21.35
CA ALA A 30 5.42 14.27 -21.07
C ALA A 30 4.67 12.95 -21.35
N VAL A 31 5.10 12.19 -22.37
CA VAL A 31 4.51 10.88 -22.73
C VAL A 31 5.05 9.75 -21.85
N ALA A 32 6.31 9.84 -21.43
CA ALA A 32 6.96 8.90 -20.52
C ALA A 32 6.58 9.14 -19.06
N ALA A 33 6.00 10.30 -18.73
CA ALA A 33 5.42 10.56 -17.42
C ALA A 33 4.42 9.44 -17.07
N PRO A 34 4.51 8.86 -15.86
CA PRO A 34 3.66 7.74 -15.50
C PRO A 34 2.18 8.14 -15.64
N PRO A 35 1.35 7.26 -16.21
CA PRO A 35 -0.05 7.56 -16.43
C PRO A 35 -0.71 7.88 -15.10
N THR A 36 -1.16 9.13 -14.93
CA THR A 36 -1.84 9.55 -13.71
C THR A 36 -3.02 8.63 -13.43
N LEU A 37 -3.13 8.13 -12.21
CA LEU A 37 -4.21 7.21 -11.86
C LEU A 37 -5.58 7.84 -12.14
N PRO A 38 -6.53 7.06 -12.67
CA PRO A 38 -7.89 7.52 -12.88
C PRO A 38 -8.45 8.05 -11.56
N HIS A 39 -9.25 9.12 -11.65
CA HIS A 39 -9.76 9.83 -10.47
C HIS A 39 -10.47 8.90 -9.46
N TRP A 40 -11.22 7.91 -9.98
CA TRP A 40 -11.88 6.87 -9.19
C TRP A 40 -10.90 6.04 -8.36
N ALA A 41 -9.75 5.66 -8.91
CA ALA A 41 -8.74 4.86 -8.21
C ALA A 41 -8.14 5.63 -7.03
N ARG A 42 -7.87 6.93 -7.20
CA ARG A 42 -7.40 7.81 -6.12
C ARG A 42 -8.44 7.95 -5.01
N LEU A 43 -9.72 8.06 -5.36
CA LEU A 43 -10.81 8.14 -4.39
C LEU A 43 -10.94 6.83 -3.60
N THR A 44 -10.89 5.69 -4.27
CA THR A 44 -10.93 4.38 -3.61
C THR A 44 -9.74 4.17 -2.69
N LEU A 45 -8.55 4.62 -3.06
CA LEU A 45 -7.34 4.50 -2.23
C LEU A 45 -7.50 5.28 -0.92
N LYS A 46 -7.97 6.53 -0.99
CA LYS A 46 -8.28 7.34 0.21
C LYS A 46 -9.36 6.70 1.08
N PHE A 47 -10.40 6.15 0.46
CA PHE A 47 -11.46 5.43 1.17
C PHE A 47 -10.92 4.19 1.92
N PHE A 48 -10.09 3.38 1.26
CA PHE A 48 -9.47 2.22 1.90
C PHE A 48 -8.56 2.63 3.08
N ILE A 49 -7.77 3.69 2.95
CA ILE A 49 -6.95 4.22 4.06
C ILE A 49 -7.83 4.61 5.25
N ALA A 50 -8.97 5.27 5.00
CA ALA A 50 -9.90 5.63 6.06
C ALA A 50 -10.49 4.39 6.75
N CYS A 51 -10.90 3.37 5.98
CA CYS A 51 -11.40 2.11 6.53
C CYS A 51 -10.35 1.39 7.38
N TYR A 52 -9.10 1.27 6.90
CA TYR A 52 -8.02 0.65 7.67
C TYR A 52 -7.68 1.43 8.94
N SER A 53 -7.78 2.76 8.91
CA SER A 53 -7.59 3.60 10.11
C SER A 53 -8.68 3.33 11.17
N LEU A 54 -9.94 3.15 10.75
CA LEU A 54 -11.03 2.77 11.65
C LEU A 54 -10.81 1.37 12.23
N MET A 55 -10.40 0.39 11.40
CA MET A 55 -10.08 -0.96 11.86
C MET A 55 -8.93 -0.96 12.87
N TRP A 56 -7.92 -0.12 12.66
CA TRP A 56 -6.82 0.06 13.61
C TRP A 56 -7.30 0.59 14.96
N LEU A 57 -8.15 1.61 14.94
CA LEU A 57 -8.71 2.23 16.15
C LEU A 57 -9.60 1.25 16.92
N GLN A 58 -10.42 0.47 16.21
CA GLN A 58 -11.23 -0.60 16.80
C GLN A 58 -10.34 -1.69 17.44
N SER A 59 -9.28 -2.11 16.76
CA SER A 59 -8.34 -3.11 17.26
C SER A 59 -7.57 -2.61 18.48
N PHE A 60 -7.17 -1.34 18.48
CA PHE A 60 -6.56 -0.67 19.63
C PHE A 60 -7.50 -0.65 20.83
N TYR A 61 -8.78 -0.33 20.64
CA TYR A 61 -9.78 -0.37 21.71
C TYR A 61 -9.94 -1.77 22.31
N LEU A 62 -10.02 -2.81 21.46
CA LEU A 62 -10.12 -4.20 21.92
C LEU A 62 -8.89 -4.63 22.72
N LEU A 63 -7.69 -4.27 22.26
CA LEU A 63 -6.44 -4.52 22.99
C LEU A 63 -6.40 -3.77 24.32
N TYR A 64 -6.81 -2.50 24.34
CA TYR A 64 -6.87 -1.68 25.54
C TYR A 64 -7.79 -2.28 26.60
N VAL A 65 -9.01 -2.69 26.22
CA VAL A 65 -9.97 -3.34 27.13
C VAL A 65 -9.40 -4.66 27.67
N ARG A 66 -8.74 -5.46 26.84
CA ARG A 66 -8.09 -6.72 27.25
C ARG A 66 -6.90 -6.50 28.18
N PHE A 67 -6.11 -5.46 27.95
CA PHE A 67 -5.00 -5.08 28.83
C PHE A 67 -5.52 -4.64 30.20
N LYS A 68 -6.58 -3.82 30.22
CA LYS A 68 -7.24 -3.37 31.45
C LYS A 68 -7.85 -4.50 32.26
N THR A 69 -8.38 -5.54 31.60
CA THR A 69 -8.95 -6.73 32.26
C THR A 69 -7.91 -7.79 32.66
N ARG A 70 -6.60 -7.54 32.47
CA ARG A 70 -5.49 -8.46 32.80
C ARG A 70 -5.59 -9.87 32.18
N THR A 71 -6.35 -10.01 31.09
CA THR A 71 -6.51 -11.28 30.35
C THR A 71 -5.48 -11.42 29.23
N PHE A 72 -4.43 -10.60 29.23
CA PHE A 72 -3.39 -10.58 28.21
C PHE A 72 -2.35 -11.68 28.46
N ARG A 73 -2.71 -12.93 28.19
CA ARG A 73 -1.77 -14.04 28.07
C ARG A 73 -1.78 -14.48 26.60
N LEU A 74 -0.63 -14.43 25.96
CA LEU A 74 -0.49 -14.88 24.56
C LEU A 74 -0.39 -16.40 24.48
N ILE A 75 0.14 -16.99 25.56
CA ILE A 75 0.44 -18.39 25.67
C ILE A 75 -0.05 -18.83 27.04
N THR A 76 -1.02 -19.74 27.04
CA THR A 76 -1.63 -20.25 28.27
C THR A 76 -1.37 -21.75 28.33
N VAL A 77 -0.64 -22.19 29.36
CA VAL A 77 -0.40 -23.61 29.60
C VAL A 77 -1.70 -24.20 30.18
N THR A 78 -2.29 -25.15 29.45
CA THR A 78 -3.49 -25.85 29.91
C THR A 78 -3.14 -26.76 31.10
N ARG A 79 -4.15 -27.18 31.89
CA ARG A 79 -3.95 -28.14 33.01
C ARG A 79 -3.33 -29.48 32.58
N LEU A 80 -3.33 -29.77 31.28
CA LEU A 80 -2.73 -30.96 30.65
C LEU A 80 -1.26 -30.75 30.23
N GLY A 81 -0.66 -29.59 30.54
CA GLY A 81 0.72 -29.25 30.14
C GLY A 81 0.89 -28.88 28.66
N LEU A 82 -0.21 -28.85 27.89
CA LEU A 82 -0.20 -28.43 26.49
C LEU A 82 -0.22 -26.91 26.39
N TRP A 83 0.66 -26.39 25.53
CA TRP A 83 0.70 -25.00 25.12
C TRP A 83 -0.54 -24.66 24.29
N ARG A 84 -1.44 -23.84 24.81
CA ARG A 84 -2.58 -23.32 24.07
C ARG A 84 -2.35 -21.85 23.76
N VAL A 85 -2.35 -21.52 22.48
CA VAL A 85 -2.33 -20.15 22.02
C VAL A 85 -3.70 -19.54 22.27
N ASP A 86 -3.74 -18.37 22.91
CA ASP A 86 -4.99 -17.62 23.04
C ASP A 86 -5.28 -16.91 21.72
N VAL A 87 -5.96 -17.62 20.82
CA VAL A 87 -6.44 -17.15 19.50
C VAL A 87 -7.05 -15.75 19.57
N PRO A 88 -7.87 -15.37 20.58
CA PRO A 88 -8.47 -14.05 20.63
C PRO A 88 -7.47 -12.91 20.96
N ASN A 89 -6.38 -13.21 21.68
CA ASN A 89 -5.31 -12.24 21.97
C ASN A 89 -4.35 -12.12 20.79
N MET A 90 -3.98 -13.24 20.17
CA MET A 90 -3.13 -13.26 18.97
C MET A 90 -3.79 -12.58 17.78
N SER A 91 -5.07 -12.88 17.51
CA SER A 91 -5.83 -12.21 16.46
C SER A 91 -5.97 -10.71 16.72
N GLY A 92 -6.25 -10.29 17.96
CA GLY A 92 -6.29 -8.87 18.35
C GLY A 92 -4.98 -8.12 18.08
N LEU A 93 -3.82 -8.76 18.33
CA LEU A 93 -2.52 -8.20 17.99
C LEU A 93 -2.28 -8.16 16.48
N ALA A 94 -2.65 -9.22 15.76
CA ALA A 94 -2.50 -9.25 14.30
C ALA A 94 -3.36 -8.17 13.63
N TYR A 95 -4.60 -7.98 14.07
CA TYR A 95 -5.48 -6.91 13.60
C TYR A 95 -5.01 -5.50 13.99
N PHE A 96 -4.14 -5.37 14.99
CA PHE A 96 -3.49 -4.10 15.33
C PHE A 96 -2.26 -3.83 14.47
N LEU A 97 -1.46 -4.85 14.15
CA LEU A 97 -0.24 -4.72 13.36
C LEU A 97 -0.50 -4.67 11.85
N TYR A 98 -1.57 -5.29 11.36
CA TYR A 98 -1.89 -5.36 9.94
C TYR A 98 -2.27 -4.00 9.30
N PRO A 99 -3.17 -3.19 9.89
CA PRO A 99 -3.59 -1.91 9.29
C PRO A 99 -2.45 -0.91 9.02
N PRO A 100 -1.49 -0.63 9.93
CA PRO A 100 -0.41 0.30 9.63
C PRO A 100 0.49 -0.18 8.49
N LEU A 101 0.72 -1.50 8.38
CA LEU A 101 1.45 -2.09 7.24
C LEU A 101 0.69 -1.90 5.92
N VAL A 102 -0.64 -2.03 5.94
CA VAL A 102 -1.47 -1.80 4.76
C VAL A 102 -1.49 -0.32 4.36
N ILE A 103 -1.59 0.60 5.31
CA ILE A 103 -1.53 2.04 5.06
C ILE A 103 -0.16 2.42 4.47
N ALA A 104 0.94 1.88 5.00
CA ALA A 104 2.27 2.13 4.48
C ALA A 104 2.44 1.63 3.03
N ASP A 105 1.90 0.45 2.71
CA ASP A 105 1.94 -0.08 1.34
C ASP A 105 1.05 0.71 0.36
N LEU A 106 -0.14 1.15 0.80
CA LEU A 106 -1.03 1.97 -0.03
C LEU A 106 -0.43 3.36 -0.31
N THR A 107 0.24 3.96 0.67
CA THR A 107 0.94 5.24 0.48
C THR A 107 2.17 5.09 -0.41
N LEU A 108 2.91 3.98 -0.29
CA LEU A 108 4.04 3.70 -1.16
C LEU A 108 3.59 3.37 -2.59
N GLN A 109 2.47 2.67 -2.76
CA GLN A 109 1.83 2.48 -4.06
C GLN A 109 1.46 3.82 -4.70
N HIS A 110 0.85 4.72 -3.93
CA HIS A 110 0.50 6.05 -4.43
C HIS A 110 1.73 6.84 -4.92
N LYS A 111 2.87 6.71 -4.24
CA LYS A 111 4.13 7.36 -4.65
C LYS A 111 4.78 6.74 -5.88
N ILE A 112 4.70 5.41 -6.02
CA ILE A 112 5.16 4.72 -7.24
C ILE A 112 4.31 5.15 -8.43
N ASP A 113 3.00 5.23 -8.20
CA ASP A 113 2.01 5.66 -9.18
C ASP A 113 2.21 7.12 -9.63
N GLU A 114 2.82 7.96 -8.79
CA GLU A 114 3.23 9.34 -9.10
C GLU A 114 4.63 9.43 -9.73
N GLY A 115 5.34 8.30 -9.87
CA GLY A 115 6.69 8.24 -10.44
C GLY A 115 7.81 8.59 -9.48
N GLU A 116 7.53 8.83 -8.19
CA GLU A 116 8.54 9.24 -7.21
C GLU A 116 9.39 8.06 -6.69
N ARG A 117 8.92 6.81 -6.83
CA ARG A 117 9.58 5.63 -6.23
C ARG A 117 9.51 4.37 -7.08
N ASP A 118 10.51 3.51 -6.88
CA ASP A 118 10.62 2.20 -7.51
C ASP A 118 9.77 1.13 -6.82
N LEU A 119 9.33 0.15 -7.62
CA LEU A 119 8.52 -0.99 -7.17
C LEU A 119 9.23 -1.87 -6.11
N THR A 120 10.55 -1.83 -6.06
CA THR A 120 11.41 -2.61 -5.15
C THR A 120 11.12 -2.31 -3.68
N ASP A 121 10.72 -1.08 -3.36
CA ASP A 121 10.39 -0.66 -1.99
C ASP A 121 9.14 -1.35 -1.42
N LYS A 122 8.32 -2.01 -2.27
CA LYS A 122 7.13 -2.76 -1.83
C LYS A 122 7.42 -4.15 -1.29
N VAL A 123 8.52 -4.77 -1.72
CA VAL A 123 8.88 -6.16 -1.36
C VAL A 123 8.95 -6.40 0.16
N PRO A 124 9.61 -5.55 0.98
CA PRO A 124 9.66 -5.75 2.42
C PRO A 124 8.29 -5.58 3.10
N LEU A 125 7.47 -4.63 2.61
CA LEU A 125 6.12 -4.40 3.12
C LEU A 125 5.20 -5.61 2.86
N LEU A 126 5.30 -6.22 1.68
CA LEU A 126 4.57 -7.45 1.34
C LEU A 126 4.97 -8.61 2.25
N ALA A 127 6.27 -8.80 2.50
CA ALA A 127 6.78 -9.84 3.38
C ALA A 127 6.27 -9.67 4.83
N CYS A 128 6.31 -8.43 5.36
CA CYS A 128 5.78 -8.12 6.69
C CYS A 128 4.28 -8.39 6.80
N LYS A 129 3.48 -8.01 5.79
CA LYS A 129 2.04 -8.31 5.75
C LYS A 129 1.79 -9.81 5.76
N PHE A 130 2.54 -10.58 4.95
CA PHE A 130 2.41 -12.02 4.88
C PHE A 130 2.69 -12.69 6.22
N LEU A 131 3.75 -12.27 6.93
CA LEU A 131 4.06 -12.76 8.28
C LEU A 131 2.93 -12.48 9.27
N VAL A 132 2.34 -11.29 9.25
CA VAL A 132 1.21 -10.95 10.14
C VAL A 132 -0.01 -11.81 9.83
N VAL A 133 -0.35 -12.03 8.56
CA VAL A 133 -1.45 -12.92 8.17
C VAL A 133 -1.20 -14.36 8.60
N LEU A 134 0.04 -14.85 8.46
CA LEU A 134 0.43 -16.18 8.90
C LEU A 134 0.28 -16.34 10.42
N THR A 135 0.66 -15.32 11.20
CA THR A 135 0.45 -15.33 12.66
C THR A 135 -1.03 -15.23 13.07
N ALA A 136 -1.89 -14.70 12.21
CA ALA A 136 -3.32 -14.57 12.45
C ALA A 136 -4.14 -15.82 12.08
N SER A 137 -3.55 -16.75 11.31
CA SER A 137 -4.24 -17.90 10.69
C SER A 137 -4.41 -19.14 11.59
N TRP A 138 -4.09 -19.03 12.89
CA TRP A 138 -4.12 -20.12 13.88
C TRP A 138 -5.40 -20.15 14.71
#